data_AF-A0AAN9YZ32-F1
#
_entry.id   AF-A0AAN9YZ32-F1
#
_cell.length_a   1.000
_cell.length_b   1.000
_cell.length_c   1.000
_cell.angle_alpha   90.00
_cell.angle_beta   90.00
_cell.angle_gamma   90.00
#
_symmetry.space_group_name_H-M   'P 1'
#
loop_
_entity.id
_entity.type
_entity.pdbx_description
1 polymer ?
#
loop_
_entity_poly.entity_id
_entity_poly.type
_entity_poly.pdbx_seq_one_letter_code
_entity_poly.pdbx_strand_id
1 'polypeptide(L)'
;MSNKYWGRGLEDEFYVRLKEAGLNVSRPTNISTGSEDTFRGKKFLHLPYTVKGMDVSFSGILSNIEKQAPHLISSKQYTPEDLCYSLQETIFAMLVEITERAMSHCGSQAVLIVGGVGCNLRLQEMMNIMCEERGAKLYATDERFCIDKGAMIAQAGIEMFQSGTTTPWDLVTCTQRYRTDEVEVTWRS
;
A
#
# COMPACT_ATOMS: atom_id res chain seq x y z
N MET A 1 5.16 -5.10 -23.12
CA MET A 1 4.54 -5.25 -21.78
C MET A 1 5.63 -5.58 -20.77
N SER A 2 6.25 -4.55 -20.18
CA SER A 2 7.18 -4.65 -19.05
C SER A 2 7.35 -3.25 -18.45
N ASN A 3 6.26 -2.71 -17.88
CA ASN A 3 6.37 -1.81 -16.74
C ASN A 3 6.71 -2.72 -15.57
N LYS A 4 7.99 -3.03 -15.34
CA LYS A 4 8.42 -3.69 -14.10
C LYS A 4 8.29 -2.67 -12.96
N TYR A 5 7.03 -2.48 -12.59
CA TYR A 5 6.48 -2.20 -11.26
C TYR A 5 6.49 -0.78 -10.72
N TRP A 6 6.76 0.24 -11.53
CA TRP A 6 6.43 1.62 -11.15
C TRP A 6 4.93 1.88 -11.08
N GLY A 7 4.48 2.51 -9.98
CA GLY A 7 3.28 3.34 -9.97
C GLY A 7 1.95 2.61 -10.10
N ARG A 8 1.50 1.97 -9.02
CA ARG A 8 0.06 1.74 -8.78
C ARG A 8 -0.27 1.99 -7.31
N GLY A 9 0.14 3.15 -6.81
CA GLY A 9 -0.02 3.55 -5.42
C GLY A 9 0.08 5.06 -5.20
N LEU A 10 0.29 5.45 -3.95
CA LEU A 10 0.31 6.85 -3.47
C LEU A 10 1.33 7.76 -4.17
N GLU A 11 2.43 7.21 -4.68
CA GLU A 11 3.48 7.98 -5.37
C GLU A 11 3.02 8.55 -6.71
N ASP A 12 2.17 7.80 -7.44
CA ASP A 12 1.59 8.29 -8.69
C ASP A 12 0.63 9.43 -8.42
N GLU A 13 -0.18 9.28 -7.37
CA GLU A 13 -1.08 10.33 -6.92
C GLU A 13 -0.28 11.57 -6.51
N PHE A 14 0.78 11.41 -5.71
CA PHE A 14 1.63 12.52 -5.30
C PHE A 14 2.30 13.22 -6.49
N TYR A 15 2.85 12.47 -7.43
CA TYR A 15 3.48 13.04 -8.62
C TYR A 15 2.47 13.77 -9.53
N VAL A 16 1.26 13.23 -9.69
CA VAL A 16 0.16 13.91 -10.40
C VAL A 16 -0.18 15.22 -9.69
N ARG A 17 -0.31 15.21 -8.36
CA ARG A 17 -0.61 16.42 -7.59
C ARG A 17 0.50 17.46 -7.63
N LEU A 18 1.76 17.07 -7.65
CA LEU A 18 2.88 18.01 -7.85
C LEU A 18 2.81 18.70 -9.22
N LYS A 19 2.42 17.95 -10.27
CA LYS A 19 2.18 18.54 -11.60
C LYS A 19 0.99 19.48 -11.60
N GLU A 20 -0.10 19.12 -10.94
CA GLU A 20 -1.28 19.98 -10.78
C GLU A 20 -0.95 21.26 -9.99
N ALA A 21 -0.01 21.19 -9.05
CA ALA A 21 0.53 22.33 -8.32
C ALA A 21 1.49 23.21 -9.15
N GLY A 22 1.66 22.93 -10.44
CA GLY A 22 2.48 23.73 -11.37
C GLY A 22 3.99 23.51 -11.23
N LEU A 23 4.43 22.45 -10.56
CA LEU A 23 5.85 22.13 -10.45
C LEU A 23 6.33 21.34 -11.67
N ASN A 24 7.44 21.79 -12.25
CA ASN A 24 8.08 21.08 -13.37
C ASN A 24 8.89 19.89 -12.86
N VAL A 25 8.19 18.83 -12.50
CA VAL A 25 8.78 17.56 -12.06
C VAL A 25 8.75 16.60 -13.22
N SER A 26 9.87 15.96 -13.55
CA SER A 26 9.95 14.86 -14.52
C SER A 26 10.01 13.52 -13.78
N ARG A 27 9.38 12.49 -14.33
CA ARG A 27 9.55 11.13 -13.81
C ARG A 27 10.95 10.69 -14.22
N PRO A 28 11.81 10.28 -13.28
CA PRO A 28 13.06 9.67 -13.68
C PRO A 28 12.73 8.39 -14.48
N THR A 29 13.45 8.17 -15.57
CA THR A 29 13.28 7.00 -16.44
C THR A 29 14.16 5.86 -15.94
N ASN A 30 13.77 4.60 -16.19
CA ASN A 30 14.52 3.39 -15.85
C ASN A 30 14.74 3.12 -14.35
N ILE A 31 13.88 3.67 -13.51
CA ILE A 31 13.93 3.30 -12.10
C ILE A 31 13.36 1.88 -11.94
N SER A 32 13.69 1.16 -10.88
CA SER A 32 13.04 -0.11 -10.48
C SER A 32 12.43 0.03 -9.07
N THR A 33 11.41 -0.74 -8.72
CA THR A 33 10.81 -0.71 -7.36
C THR A 33 11.71 -1.24 -6.24
N GLY A 34 12.96 -1.60 -6.55
CA GLY A 34 13.91 -2.11 -5.58
C GLY A 34 14.41 -1.02 -4.62
N SER A 35 14.92 -1.45 -3.47
CA SER A 35 15.48 -0.58 -2.42
C SER A 35 16.67 0.28 -2.88
N GLU A 36 17.37 -0.12 -3.94
CA GLU A 36 18.54 0.60 -4.45
C GLU A 36 18.20 1.73 -5.44
N ASP A 37 16.99 1.75 -6.01
CA ASP A 37 16.65 2.68 -7.08
C ASP A 37 15.34 3.43 -6.84
N THR A 38 14.50 3.01 -5.87
CA THR A 38 13.24 3.69 -5.57
C THR A 38 13.50 5.04 -4.92
N PHE A 39 13.63 6.04 -5.79
CA PHE A 39 14.04 7.41 -5.51
C PHE A 39 15.49 7.49 -5.00
N ARG A 40 16.38 8.06 -5.83
CA ARG A 40 17.76 8.42 -5.44
C ARG A 40 17.83 9.50 -4.34
N GLY A 41 16.72 9.77 -3.65
CA GLY A 41 16.63 10.72 -2.55
C GLY A 41 17.56 10.26 -1.42
N LYS A 42 18.32 11.20 -0.88
CA LYS A 42 19.25 10.95 0.23
C LYS A 42 18.84 11.67 1.50
N LYS A 43 17.87 12.58 1.40
CA LYS A 43 17.48 13.46 2.48
C LYS A 43 16.05 13.18 2.92
N PHE A 44 15.91 12.79 4.19
CA PHE A 44 14.61 12.60 4.81
C PHE A 44 14.02 13.95 5.28
N LEU A 45 12.76 14.19 4.93
CA LEU A 45 11.93 15.28 5.44
C LEU A 45 10.97 14.70 6.47
N HIS A 46 10.93 15.27 7.67
CA HIS A 46 9.95 14.90 8.66
C HIS A 46 8.55 15.33 8.21
N LEU A 47 7.69 14.34 7.96
CA LEU A 47 6.30 14.52 7.58
C LEU A 47 5.36 14.15 8.75
N PRO A 48 4.11 14.65 8.75
CA PRO A 48 3.14 14.26 9.76
C PRO A 48 2.92 12.75 9.80
N TYR A 49 3.11 12.15 10.97
CA TYR A 49 2.94 10.72 11.21
C TYR A 49 1.63 10.48 11.96
N THR A 50 0.59 10.04 11.26
CA THR A 50 -0.81 10.05 11.72
C THR A 50 -1.40 8.66 11.90
N VAL A 51 -0.89 7.93 12.89
CA VAL A 51 -1.44 6.64 13.37
C VAL A 51 -2.29 6.88 14.61
N LYS A 52 -3.51 6.32 14.65
CA LYS A 52 -4.41 6.35 15.81
C LYS A 52 -4.88 4.93 16.11
N GLY A 53 -4.27 4.26 17.08
CA GLY A 53 -4.58 2.86 17.37
C GLY A 53 -4.14 1.95 16.21
N MET A 54 -5.09 1.30 15.54
CA MET A 54 -4.81 0.49 14.34
C MET A 54 -5.21 1.20 13.05
N ASP A 55 -5.66 2.46 13.13
CA ASP A 55 -6.07 3.27 11.98
C ASP A 55 -4.98 4.26 11.55
N VAL A 56 -4.97 4.58 10.26
CA VAL A 56 -4.08 5.57 9.63
C VAL A 56 -4.86 6.63 8.88
N SER A 57 -4.33 7.84 8.81
CA SER A 57 -4.89 8.92 7.97
C SER A 57 -3.85 9.50 7.03
N PHE A 58 -4.08 9.44 5.72
CA PHE A 58 -3.14 9.93 4.71
C PHE A 58 -3.41 11.36 4.22
N SER A 59 -4.61 11.89 4.48
CA SER A 59 -4.99 13.23 4.00
C SER A 59 -4.07 14.34 4.52
N GLY A 60 -3.75 14.31 5.83
CA GLY A 60 -2.91 15.32 6.46
C GLY A 60 -1.48 15.35 5.96
N ILE A 61 -0.89 14.18 5.70
CA ILE A 61 0.48 14.07 5.18
C ILE A 61 0.56 14.58 3.73
N LEU A 62 -0.39 14.20 2.87
CA LEU A 62 -0.47 14.66 1.48
C LEU A 62 -0.62 16.19 1.38
N SER A 63 -1.58 16.77 2.10
CA SER A 63 -1.77 18.22 2.09
C SER A 63 -0.58 18.99 2.68
N ASN A 64 0.10 18.41 3.67
CA ASN A 64 1.29 19.01 4.26
C ASN A 64 2.46 19.08 3.26
N ILE A 65 2.72 17.98 2.54
CA ILE A 65 3.81 17.93 1.57
C ILE A 65 3.50 18.78 0.33
N GLU A 66 2.26 18.81 -0.16
CA GLU A 66 1.83 19.67 -1.27
C GLU A 66 2.05 21.15 -0.97
N LYS A 67 1.73 21.58 0.25
CA LYS A 67 1.91 22.97 0.68
C LYS A 67 3.39 23.37 0.77
N GLN A 68 4.25 22.46 1.21
CA GLN A 68 5.67 22.74 1.44
C GLN A 68 6.55 22.53 0.20
N ALA A 69 6.19 21.59 -0.67
CA ALA A 69 7.00 21.16 -1.80
C ALA A 69 7.47 22.32 -2.71
N PRO A 70 6.63 23.29 -3.12
CA PRO A 70 7.09 24.40 -3.96
C PRO A 70 8.21 25.22 -3.33
N HIS A 71 8.12 25.49 -2.03
CA HIS A 71 9.13 26.25 -1.32
C HIS A 71 10.41 25.43 -1.11
N LEU A 72 10.29 24.16 -0.72
CA LEU A 72 11.44 23.28 -0.47
C LEU A 72 12.26 23.01 -1.74
N ILE A 73 11.58 22.86 -2.89
CA ILE A 73 12.21 22.65 -4.19
C ILE A 73 12.83 23.96 -4.71
N SER A 74 12.11 25.08 -4.67
CA SER A 74 12.62 26.37 -5.16
C SER A 74 13.82 26.88 -4.37
N SER A 75 13.83 26.66 -3.05
CA SER A 75 14.96 26.96 -2.17
C SER A 75 16.12 25.96 -2.29
N LYS A 76 16.00 24.92 -3.13
CA LYS A 76 16.99 23.84 -3.32
C LYS A 76 17.36 23.09 -2.03
N GLN A 77 16.47 23.12 -1.03
CA GLN A 77 16.69 22.41 0.23
C GLN A 77 16.41 20.92 0.12
N TYR A 78 15.48 20.54 -0.76
CA TYR A 78 15.08 19.17 -1.06
C TYR A 78 14.83 19.03 -2.55
N THR A 79 15.10 17.86 -3.10
CA THR A 79 14.69 17.53 -4.47
C THR A 79 13.32 16.84 -4.46
N PRO A 80 12.61 16.79 -5.61
CA PRO A 80 11.39 16.00 -5.71
C PRO A 80 11.57 14.53 -5.30
N GLU A 81 12.74 13.95 -5.59
CA GLU A 81 13.10 12.59 -5.21
C GLU A 81 13.21 12.43 -3.68
N ASP A 82 13.81 13.41 -2.98
CA ASP A 82 13.86 13.41 -1.51
C ASP A 82 12.45 13.48 -0.90
N LEU A 83 11.54 14.25 -1.50
CA LEU A 83 10.16 14.37 -1.05
C LEU A 83 9.38 13.06 -1.25
N CYS A 84 9.52 12.41 -2.41
CA CYS A 84 8.91 11.10 -2.67
C CYS A 84 9.45 10.02 -1.73
N TYR A 85 10.78 9.99 -1.53
CA TYR A 85 11.42 9.11 -0.56
C TYR A 85 10.84 9.30 0.84
N SER A 86 10.77 10.55 1.31
CA SER A 86 10.24 10.87 2.65
C SER A 86 8.78 10.47 2.81
N LEU A 87 7.95 10.68 1.78
CA LEU A 87 6.54 10.29 1.77
C LEU A 87 6.39 8.76 1.84
N GLN A 88 7.16 8.04 1.03
CA GLN A 88 7.15 6.59 0.98
C GLN A 88 7.54 5.99 2.35
N GLU A 89 8.68 6.40 2.89
CA GLU A 89 9.17 5.91 4.19
C GLU A 89 8.18 6.21 5.32
N THR A 90 7.60 7.42 5.34
CA THR A 90 6.65 7.80 6.39
C THR A 90 5.38 6.95 6.31
N ILE A 91 4.79 6.79 5.12
CA ILE A 91 3.55 6.03 4.96
C ILE A 91 3.78 4.54 5.21
N PHE A 92 4.86 3.96 4.70
CA PHE A 92 5.14 2.54 4.89
C PHE A 92 5.45 2.22 6.34
N ALA A 93 6.17 3.09 7.06
CA ALA A 93 6.35 2.94 8.50
C ALA A 93 5.00 2.95 9.25
N MET A 94 4.08 3.85 8.89
CA MET A 94 2.72 3.85 9.47
C MET A 94 1.97 2.53 9.21
N LEU A 95 2.09 1.97 8.00
CA LEU A 95 1.49 0.68 7.65
C LEU A 95 2.11 -0.49 8.42
N VAL A 96 3.44 -0.51 8.56
CA VAL A 96 4.16 -1.53 9.35
C VAL A 96 3.72 -1.48 10.79
N GLU A 97 3.65 -0.29 11.39
CA GLU A 97 3.22 -0.10 12.78
C GLU A 97 1.81 -0.64 13.05
N ILE A 98 0.82 -0.29 12.22
CA ILE A 98 -0.54 -0.80 12.43
C ILE A 98 -0.65 -2.31 12.18
N THR A 99 0.14 -2.84 11.26
CA THR A 99 0.19 -4.29 10.97
C THR A 99 0.77 -5.04 12.15
N GLU A 100 1.87 -4.56 12.72
CA GLU A 100 2.49 -5.15 13.89
C GLU A 100 1.56 -5.10 15.13
N ARG A 101 0.84 -3.98 15.31
CA ARG A 101 -0.19 -3.86 16.35
C ARG A 101 -1.29 -4.90 16.17
N ALA A 102 -1.80 -5.05 14.95
CA ALA A 102 -2.84 -6.02 14.63
C ALA A 102 -2.36 -7.46 14.85
N MET A 103 -1.15 -7.81 14.41
CA MET A 103 -0.56 -9.13 14.66
C MET A 103 -0.45 -9.45 16.14
N SER A 104 0.01 -8.49 16.95
CA SER A 104 0.10 -8.65 18.40
C SER A 104 -1.28 -8.85 19.03
N HIS A 105 -2.30 -8.18 18.51
CA HIS A 105 -3.66 -8.27 19.01
C HIS A 105 -4.35 -9.60 18.67
N CYS A 106 -4.16 -10.12 17.44
CA CYS A 106 -4.80 -11.36 17.00
C CYS A 106 -3.94 -12.62 17.20
N GLY A 107 -2.70 -12.47 17.67
CA GLY A 107 -1.77 -13.59 17.87
C GLY A 107 -1.24 -14.20 16.56
N SER A 108 -1.33 -13.49 15.44
CA SER A 108 -0.85 -13.99 14.15
C SER A 108 0.67 -14.06 14.08
N GLN A 109 1.18 -15.14 13.47
CA GLN A 109 2.61 -15.34 13.15
C GLN A 109 2.89 -15.19 11.65
N ALA A 110 1.94 -14.64 10.90
CA ALA A 110 2.05 -14.42 9.47
C ALA A 110 1.41 -13.11 9.04
N VAL A 111 2.04 -12.44 8.06
CA VAL A 111 1.49 -11.31 7.33
C VAL A 111 1.35 -11.71 5.87
N LEU A 112 0.18 -11.44 5.30
CA LEU A 112 -0.05 -11.56 3.87
C LEU A 112 -0.27 -10.14 3.30
N ILE A 113 0.57 -9.75 2.34
CA ILE A 113 0.41 -8.48 1.64
C ILE A 113 -0.28 -8.74 0.30
N VAL A 114 -1.36 -8.00 0.04
CA VAL A 114 -2.17 -8.05 -1.19
C VAL A 114 -2.49 -6.63 -1.68
N GLY A 115 -3.11 -6.53 -2.84
CA GLY A 115 -3.50 -5.27 -3.47
C GLY A 115 -2.35 -4.63 -4.26
N GLY A 116 -2.69 -3.64 -5.11
CA GLY A 116 -1.72 -3.03 -6.03
C GLY A 116 -0.51 -2.38 -5.34
N VAL A 117 -0.72 -1.74 -4.19
CA VAL A 117 0.36 -1.16 -3.37
C VAL A 117 1.24 -2.25 -2.75
N GLY A 118 0.69 -3.44 -2.51
CA GLY A 118 1.40 -4.59 -1.97
C GLY A 118 2.54 -5.11 -2.86
N CYS A 119 2.56 -4.73 -4.14
CA CYS A 119 3.65 -5.03 -5.07
C CYS A 119 4.90 -4.15 -4.87
N ASN A 120 4.84 -3.12 -4.03
CA ASN A 120 5.99 -2.24 -3.77
C ASN A 120 7.04 -2.98 -2.95
N LEU A 121 8.26 -3.14 -3.50
CA LEU A 121 9.30 -3.95 -2.85
C LEU A 121 9.84 -3.28 -1.58
N ARG A 122 9.82 -1.95 -1.49
CA ARG A 122 10.21 -1.25 -0.26
C ARG A 122 9.23 -1.51 0.88
N LEU A 123 7.93 -1.52 0.60
CA LEU A 123 6.91 -1.94 1.59
C LEU A 123 7.12 -3.41 2.00
N GLN A 124 7.36 -4.30 1.04
CA GLN A 124 7.63 -5.71 1.32
C GLN A 124 8.90 -5.89 2.17
N GLU A 125 9.97 -5.16 1.87
CA GLU A 125 11.21 -5.17 2.64
C GLU A 125 10.98 -4.72 4.09
N MET A 126 10.33 -3.57 4.30
CA MET A 126 10.04 -3.05 5.66
C MET A 126 9.16 -4.02 6.46
N MET A 127 8.16 -4.63 5.82
CA MET A 127 7.32 -5.65 6.45
C MET A 127 8.08 -6.94 6.74
N ASN A 128 9.03 -7.33 5.89
CA ASN A 128 9.85 -8.52 6.09
C ASN A 128 10.76 -8.34 7.31
N ILE A 129 11.42 -7.19 7.44
CA ILE A 129 12.22 -6.84 8.61
C ILE A 129 11.38 -6.97 9.90
N MET A 130 10.20 -6.35 9.93
CA MET A 130 9.28 -6.45 11.07
C MET A 130 8.86 -7.91 11.36
N CYS A 131 8.58 -8.71 10.34
CA CYS A 131 8.24 -10.12 10.52
C CYS A 131 9.42 -10.91 11.09
N GLU A 132 10.62 -10.73 10.56
CA GLU A 132 11.84 -11.42 11.01
C GLU A 132 12.18 -11.10 12.47
N GLU A 133 12.12 -9.83 12.86
CA GLU A 133 12.36 -9.38 14.24
C GLU A 133 11.38 -10.02 15.25
N ARG A 134 10.18 -10.39 14.79
CA ARG A 134 9.14 -11.04 15.59
C ARG A 134 9.14 -12.57 15.51
N GLY A 135 9.94 -13.16 14.62
CA GLY A 135 9.87 -14.59 14.31
C GLY A 135 8.62 -15.00 13.53
N ALA A 136 7.98 -14.06 12.84
CA ALA A 136 6.83 -14.27 11.96
C ALA A 136 7.24 -14.45 10.49
N LYS A 137 6.29 -14.80 9.63
CA LYS A 137 6.52 -14.97 8.18
C LYS A 137 5.79 -13.93 7.36
N LEU A 138 6.51 -13.32 6.42
CA LEU A 138 5.90 -12.51 5.37
C LEU A 138 5.55 -13.39 4.15
N TYR A 139 4.33 -13.24 3.67
CA TYR A 139 3.87 -13.74 2.38
C TYR A 139 3.59 -12.54 1.48
N ALA A 140 4.56 -12.21 0.63
CA ALA A 140 4.38 -11.23 -0.43
C ALA A 140 3.76 -11.94 -1.65
N THR A 141 2.60 -11.45 -2.09
CA THR A 141 1.90 -12.06 -3.22
C THR A 141 2.49 -11.59 -4.54
N ASP A 142 2.71 -12.51 -5.48
CA ASP A 142 3.16 -12.22 -6.84
C ASP A 142 2.19 -11.24 -7.53
N GLU A 143 2.73 -10.28 -8.28
CA GLU A 143 1.96 -9.24 -8.97
C GLU A 143 0.82 -9.78 -9.84
N ARG A 144 0.96 -11.00 -10.37
CA ARG A 144 -0.07 -11.69 -11.15
C ARG A 144 -1.34 -11.95 -10.33
N PHE A 145 -1.27 -11.93 -9.01
CA PHE A 145 -2.40 -12.19 -8.11
C PHE A 145 -2.78 -10.98 -7.23
N CYS A 146 -1.98 -9.91 -7.22
CA CYS A 146 -2.25 -8.69 -6.43
C CYS A 146 -3.20 -7.67 -7.09
N ILE A 147 -3.48 -7.81 -8.37
CA ILE A 147 -4.33 -6.87 -9.13
C ILE A 147 -5.75 -7.45 -9.24
N ASP A 148 -6.75 -6.56 -9.22
CA ASP A 148 -8.15 -6.90 -9.40
C ASP A 148 -8.38 -7.76 -10.65
N LYS A 149 -8.79 -9.01 -10.42
CA LYS A 149 -8.99 -10.02 -11.47
C LYS A 149 -10.23 -10.85 -11.19
N GLY A 150 -10.87 -11.33 -12.25
CA GLY A 150 -11.98 -12.28 -12.12
C GLY A 150 -11.58 -13.58 -11.42
N ALA A 151 -10.30 -13.96 -11.46
CA ALA A 151 -9.80 -15.19 -10.84
C ALA A 151 -9.95 -15.20 -9.30
N MET A 152 -9.72 -14.08 -8.61
CA MET A 152 -9.91 -14.02 -7.14
C MET A 152 -11.40 -14.12 -6.76
N ILE A 153 -12.29 -13.56 -7.59
CA ILE A 153 -13.73 -13.67 -7.41
C ILE A 153 -14.19 -15.11 -7.64
N ALA A 154 -13.68 -15.75 -8.71
CA ALA A 154 -13.96 -17.14 -9.02
C ALA A 154 -13.46 -18.07 -7.91
N GLN A 155 -12.24 -17.86 -7.39
CA GLN A 155 -11.71 -18.67 -6.29
C GLN A 155 -12.59 -18.55 -5.04
N ALA A 156 -12.87 -17.32 -4.58
CA ALA A 156 -13.73 -17.11 -3.42
C ALA A 156 -15.13 -17.74 -3.61
N GLY A 157 -15.71 -17.59 -4.80
CA GLY A 157 -17.00 -18.20 -5.14
C GLY A 157 -16.97 -19.74 -5.14
N ILE A 158 -15.87 -20.35 -5.61
CA ILE A 158 -15.69 -21.81 -5.57
C ILE A 158 -15.57 -22.31 -4.14
N GLU A 159 -14.76 -21.66 -3.29
CA GLU A 159 -14.63 -22.02 -1.87
C GLU A 159 -15.98 -21.95 -1.15
N MET A 160 -16.73 -20.86 -1.36
CA MET A 160 -18.08 -20.70 -0.82
C MET A 160 -19.02 -21.81 -1.31
N PHE A 161 -19.07 -22.05 -2.62
CA PHE A 161 -19.94 -23.07 -3.20
C PHE A 161 -19.61 -24.49 -2.71
N GLN A 162 -18.32 -24.82 -2.61
CA GLN A 162 -17.85 -26.12 -2.12
C GLN A 162 -18.18 -26.34 -0.64
N SER A 163 -18.22 -25.27 0.16
CA SER A 163 -18.70 -25.32 1.54
C SER A 163 -20.23 -25.35 1.68
N GLY A 164 -20.98 -25.38 0.57
CA GLY A 164 -22.45 -25.44 0.55
C GLY A 164 -23.16 -24.09 0.53
N THR A 165 -22.41 -22.98 0.50
CA THR A 165 -22.98 -21.63 0.46
C THR A 165 -23.48 -21.31 -0.95
N THR A 166 -24.78 -21.00 -1.08
CA THR A 166 -25.42 -20.61 -2.34
C THR A 166 -26.33 -19.41 -2.12
N THR A 167 -26.47 -18.57 -3.16
CA THR A 167 -27.31 -17.37 -3.11
C THR A 167 -28.52 -17.55 -4.05
N PRO A 168 -29.76 -17.54 -3.53
CA PRO A 168 -30.97 -17.49 -4.34
C PRO A 168 -30.96 -16.31 -5.31
N TRP A 169 -31.56 -16.50 -6.49
CA TRP A 169 -31.48 -15.52 -7.59
C TRP A 169 -32.05 -14.15 -7.22
N ASP A 170 -33.14 -14.13 -6.45
CA ASP A 170 -33.80 -12.91 -5.95
C ASP A 170 -32.96 -12.13 -4.92
N LEU A 171 -31.91 -12.75 -4.37
CA LEU A 171 -30.97 -12.12 -3.44
C LEU A 171 -29.66 -11.67 -4.11
N VAL A 172 -29.47 -11.92 -5.41
CA VAL A 172 -28.28 -11.48 -6.16
C VAL A 172 -28.40 -9.98 -6.45
N THR A 173 -27.93 -9.17 -5.51
CA THR A 173 -27.91 -7.70 -5.61
C THR A 173 -26.50 -7.14 -5.43
N CYS A 174 -26.34 -5.83 -5.63
CA CYS A 174 -25.08 -5.12 -5.41
C CYS A 174 -25.11 -4.36 -4.08
N THR A 175 -24.13 -4.64 -3.22
CA THR A 175 -23.89 -3.90 -1.98
C THR A 175 -22.64 -3.04 -2.13
N GLN A 176 -22.80 -1.73 -2.30
CA GLN A 176 -21.65 -0.82 -2.52
C GLN A 176 -20.72 -0.69 -1.31
N ARG A 177 -21.23 -0.90 -0.09
CA ARG A 177 -20.47 -0.79 1.17
C ARG A 177 -20.38 -2.13 1.87
N TYR A 178 -20.10 -3.19 1.11
CA TYR A 178 -20.06 -4.55 1.64
C TYR A 178 -18.92 -4.67 2.65
N ARG A 179 -19.24 -4.95 3.92
CA ARG A 179 -18.23 -5.08 4.97
C ARG A 179 -17.65 -6.49 5.01
N THR A 180 -16.40 -6.59 5.41
CA THR A 180 -15.69 -7.87 5.51
C THR A 180 -16.26 -8.80 6.59
N ASP A 181 -16.92 -8.25 7.60
CA ASP A 181 -17.55 -9.00 8.70
C ASP A 181 -19.03 -9.33 8.47
N GLU A 182 -19.60 -8.93 7.33
CA GLU A 182 -20.95 -9.34 6.91
C GLU A 182 -20.97 -10.70 6.19
N VAL A 183 -19.79 -11.24 5.85
CA VAL A 183 -19.64 -12.53 5.17
C VAL A 183 -19.37 -13.63 6.20
N GLU A 184 -20.27 -14.60 6.29
CA GLU A 184 -20.03 -15.82 7.06
C GLU A 184 -19.00 -16.70 6.32
N VAL A 185 -17.89 -17.01 7.00
CA VAL A 185 -16.78 -17.80 6.42
C VAL A 185 -16.99 -19.29 6.72
N THR A 186 -17.63 -19.99 5.79
CA THR A 186 -17.99 -21.42 5.91
C THR A 186 -16.90 -22.39 5.40
N TRP A 187 -15.85 -21.88 4.76
CA TRP A 187 -14.82 -22.68 4.07
C TRP A 187 -13.48 -22.79 4.83
N ARG A 188 -13.44 -22.41 6.11
CA ARG A 188 -12.23 -22.48 6.97
C ARG A 188 -12.28 -23.59 8.03
N SER A 189 -13.19 -24.55 7.87
CA SER A 189 -13.39 -25.70 8.76
C SER A 189 -12.34 -26.79 8.62
#